data_AF-A0A8K1CQM9-F1
#
_entry.id   AF-A0A8K1CQM9-F1
#
_cell.length_a   1.000
_cell.length_b   1.000
_cell.length_c   1.000
_cell.angle_alpha   90.00
_cell.angle_beta   90.00
_cell.angle_gamma   90.00
#
_symmetry.space_group_name_H-M   'P 1'
#
loop_
_entity.id
_entity.type
_entity.pdbx_description
1 polymer ?
#
loop_
_entity_poly.entity_id
_entity_poly.type
_entity_poly.pdbx_seq_one_letter_code
_entity_poly.pdbx_strand_id
1 'polypeptide(L)'
;MHLAIAFSVLSTVLCTMVPQVQAIRSGVTCERLENPIEMAKQRCLCTPCHVCEYNREKKSCDFIRDNGIDLTDGSEAPSVQPTLEASEWFLTEEELTKSRRGVPRSDLQVFTTGNKVDVFPAGDTFFASVYQDVERSSADDTIYLAAWSTDDVPFDPINDPTGTNSSFKSIMSRAVDRGADFRALVWRNMLEMKQNIKMSDAINSLPKPV
;
A
#
# COMPACT_ATOMS: atom_id res chain seq x y z
N MET A 1 65.79 32.03 39.64
CA MET A 1 66.13 32.10 38.20
C MET A 1 65.15 31.19 37.47
N HIS A 2 64.21 31.78 36.74
CA HIS A 2 63.08 31.09 36.11
C HIS A 2 63.53 30.22 34.93
N LEU A 3 63.04 28.99 34.85
CA LEU A 3 62.98 28.24 33.61
C LEU A 3 61.56 27.69 33.45
N ALA A 4 60.84 28.25 32.48
CA ALA A 4 59.50 27.85 32.09
C ALA A 4 59.57 26.57 31.24
N ILE A 5 58.78 25.55 31.59
CA ILE A 5 58.57 24.36 30.76
C ILE A 5 57.22 24.55 30.07
N ALA A 6 57.24 24.79 28.77
CA ALA A 6 56.06 24.81 27.92
C ALA A 6 55.66 23.37 27.59
N PHE A 7 54.50 22.92 28.09
CA PHE A 7 53.86 21.70 27.61
C PHE A 7 52.84 22.06 26.53
N SER A 8 53.18 21.73 25.28
CA SER A 8 52.26 21.75 24.15
C SER A 8 51.29 20.58 24.26
N VAL A 9 50.01 20.85 24.51
CA VAL A 9 48.95 19.83 24.46
C VAL A 9 48.55 19.63 23.01
N LEU A 10 49.04 18.53 22.41
CA LEU A 10 48.63 18.10 21.08
C LEU A 10 47.25 17.43 21.20
N SER A 11 46.18 18.15 20.88
CA SER A 11 44.82 17.60 20.88
C SER A 11 44.62 16.74 19.63
N THR A 12 44.82 15.43 19.76
CA THR A 12 44.47 14.46 18.71
C THR A 12 42.96 14.30 18.66
N VAL A 13 42.32 14.88 17.64
CA VAL A 13 40.93 14.57 17.28
C VAL A 13 40.91 13.12 16.81
N LEU A 14 40.47 12.22 17.68
CA LEU A 14 40.19 10.83 17.33
C LEU A 14 38.94 10.83 16.45
N CYS A 15 39.13 10.87 15.14
CA CYS A 15 38.06 10.67 14.18
C CYS A 15 37.61 9.21 14.31
N THR A 16 36.53 8.97 15.06
CA THR A 16 35.88 7.67 15.11
C THR A 16 35.37 7.36 13.70
N MET A 17 36.12 6.54 12.96
CA MET A 17 35.61 5.94 11.74
C MET A 17 34.50 4.98 12.13
N VAL A 18 33.25 5.40 11.94
CA VAL A 18 32.12 4.47 11.95
C VAL A 18 32.35 3.51 10.78
N PRO A 19 32.51 2.20 11.02
CA PRO A 19 32.63 1.25 9.92
C PRO A 19 31.36 1.36 9.07
N GLN A 20 31.54 1.66 7.78
CA GLN A 20 30.46 1.57 6.81
C GLN A 20 30.04 0.10 6.72
N VAL A 21 28.94 -0.25 7.39
CA VAL A 21 28.29 -1.54 7.21
C VAL A 21 27.88 -1.59 5.74
N GLN A 22 28.54 -2.45 4.96
CA GLN A 22 28.06 -2.79 3.64
C GLN A 22 26.68 -3.42 3.83
N ALA A 23 25.62 -2.74 3.43
CA ALA A 23 24.29 -3.31 3.37
C ALA A 23 24.34 -4.55 2.47
N ILE A 24 24.18 -5.73 3.08
CA ILE A 24 24.07 -7.00 2.36
C ILE A 24 22.57 -7.28 2.32
N ARG A 25 21.93 -7.12 1.16
CA ARG A 25 20.60 -7.70 0.97
C ARG A 25 20.72 -9.22 1.01
N SER A 26 20.09 -9.86 1.97
CA SER A 26 20.06 -11.32 2.07
C SER A 26 19.21 -11.87 0.92
N GLY A 27 19.78 -12.74 0.09
CA GLY A 27 19.00 -13.51 -0.90
C GLY A 27 18.93 -12.98 -2.33
N VAL A 28 19.63 -11.88 -2.68
CA VAL A 28 19.79 -11.44 -4.07
C VAL A 28 21.28 -11.41 -4.42
N THR A 29 21.66 -12.17 -5.46
CA THR A 29 23.03 -12.16 -6.00
C THR A 29 23.04 -11.37 -7.31
N CYS A 30 23.83 -10.30 -7.36
CA CYS A 30 23.99 -9.50 -8.58
C CYS A 30 25.00 -10.17 -9.52
N GLU A 31 24.52 -10.68 -10.64
CA GLU A 31 25.35 -11.38 -11.63
C GLU A 31 25.36 -10.64 -12.96
N ARG A 32 26.47 -10.74 -13.69
CA ARG A 32 26.57 -10.17 -15.03
C ARG A 32 25.87 -11.08 -16.03
N LEU A 33 25.02 -10.50 -16.87
CA LEU A 33 24.45 -11.23 -17.99
C LEU A 33 25.55 -11.63 -18.98
N GLU A 34 25.63 -12.92 -19.28
CA GLU A 34 26.60 -13.45 -20.24
C GLU A 34 26.14 -13.28 -21.69
N ASN A 35 24.82 -13.25 -21.92
CA ASN A 35 24.23 -13.26 -23.25
C ASN A 35 23.90 -11.82 -23.75
N PRO A 36 24.52 -11.35 -24.85
CA PRO A 36 24.24 -10.02 -25.42
C PRO A 36 22.80 -9.80 -25.89
N ILE A 37 22.10 -10.85 -26.30
CA ILE A 37 20.69 -10.78 -26.71
C ILE A 37 19.81 -10.55 -25.48
N GLU A 38 20.10 -11.23 -24.36
CA GLU A 38 19.42 -11.01 -23.08
C GLU A 38 19.66 -9.58 -22.58
N MET A 39 20.91 -9.10 -22.64
CA MET A 39 21.25 -7.72 -22.27
C MET A 39 20.46 -6.69 -23.09
N ALA A 40 20.35 -6.90 -24.40
CA ALA A 40 19.61 -6.00 -25.29
C ALA A 40 18.09 -6.04 -25.03
N LYS A 41 17.53 -7.24 -24.78
CA LYS A 41 16.10 -7.42 -24.47
C LYS A 41 15.72 -6.78 -23.13
N GLN A 42 16.50 -7.06 -22.10
CA GLN A 42 16.24 -6.60 -20.74
C GLN A 42 16.75 -5.16 -20.48
N ARG A 43 17.53 -4.61 -21.42
CA ARG A 43 18.15 -3.27 -21.36
C ARG A 43 19.01 -3.05 -20.11
N CYS A 44 19.66 -4.12 -19.64
CA CYS A 44 20.51 -4.09 -18.45
C CYS A 44 21.74 -5.00 -18.66
N LEU A 45 22.79 -4.79 -17.88
CA LEU A 45 24.02 -5.62 -17.91
C LEU A 45 24.08 -6.63 -16.75
N CYS A 46 23.27 -6.42 -15.73
CA CYS A 46 23.31 -7.16 -14.47
C CYS A 46 21.92 -7.65 -14.10
N THR A 47 21.81 -8.88 -13.62
CA THR A 47 20.55 -9.49 -13.17
C THR A 47 20.53 -9.63 -11.65
N PRO A 48 19.39 -9.43 -10.99
CA PRO A 48 18.12 -8.91 -11.53
C PRO A 48 18.19 -7.42 -11.90
N CYS A 49 17.71 -7.05 -13.10
CA CYS A 49 17.86 -5.68 -13.64
C CYS A 49 17.25 -4.57 -12.77
N HIS A 50 16.26 -4.89 -11.94
CA HIS A 50 15.55 -3.93 -11.09
C HIS A 50 16.25 -3.67 -9.74
N VAL A 51 17.34 -4.39 -9.46
CA VAL A 51 18.07 -4.34 -8.17
C VAL A 51 19.56 -4.15 -8.37
N CYS A 52 20.11 -4.57 -9.51
CA CYS A 52 21.54 -4.61 -9.77
C CYS A 52 21.95 -3.72 -10.95
N GLU A 53 23.10 -3.05 -10.82
CA GLU A 53 23.73 -2.26 -11.88
C GLU A 53 25.21 -2.62 -12.05
N TYR A 54 25.77 -2.24 -13.21
CA TYR A 54 27.19 -2.43 -13.46
C TYR A 54 28.00 -1.31 -12.83
N ASN A 55 28.74 -1.64 -11.77
CA ASN A 55 29.65 -0.71 -11.13
C ASN A 55 30.96 -0.63 -11.93
N ARG A 56 31.20 0.52 -12.58
CA ARG A 56 32.38 0.74 -13.42
C ARG A 56 33.69 0.76 -12.63
N GLU A 57 33.66 1.20 -11.38
CA GLU A 57 34.85 1.29 -10.51
C GLU A 57 35.30 -0.11 -10.08
N LYS A 58 34.35 -0.95 -9.64
CA LYS A 58 34.60 -2.33 -9.21
C LYS A 58 34.69 -3.32 -10.38
N LYS A 59 34.31 -2.88 -11.59
CA LYS A 59 34.19 -3.72 -12.79
C LYS A 59 33.30 -4.96 -12.60
N SER A 60 32.35 -4.90 -11.66
CA SER A 60 31.45 -5.98 -11.30
C SER A 60 30.00 -5.49 -11.27
N CYS A 61 29.06 -6.42 -11.29
CA CYS A 61 27.68 -6.11 -10.93
C CYS A 61 27.57 -5.92 -9.41
N ASP A 62 26.83 -4.89 -9.00
CA ASP A 62 26.58 -4.56 -7.60
C ASP A 62 25.15 -4.02 -7.47
N PHE A 63 24.66 -3.81 -6.25
CA PHE A 63 23.35 -3.22 -6.02
C PHE A 63 23.27 -1.79 -6.57
N ILE A 64 22.10 -1.41 -7.09
CA ILE A 64 21.80 -0.03 -7.46
C ILE A 64 21.90 0.84 -6.21
N ARG A 65 22.84 1.80 -6.21
CA ARG A 65 23.05 2.71 -5.08
C ARG A 65 22.56 4.10 -5.46
N ASP A 66 21.32 4.42 -5.09
CA ASP A 66 20.83 5.79 -5.10
C ASP A 66 20.96 6.41 -3.71
N ASN A 67 21.38 7.68 -3.65
CA ASN A 67 21.53 8.42 -2.41
C ASN A 67 20.13 8.73 -1.85
N GLY A 68 19.57 7.78 -1.10
CA GLY A 68 18.23 7.87 -0.54
C GLY A 68 17.43 6.57 -0.59
N ILE A 69 17.94 5.53 -1.27
CA ILE A 69 17.32 4.20 -1.24
C ILE A 69 18.01 3.39 -0.15
N ASP A 70 17.25 3.04 0.88
CA ASP A 70 17.69 2.11 1.90
C ASP A 70 17.86 0.72 1.28
N LEU A 71 19.08 0.19 1.38
CA LEU A 71 19.43 -1.15 0.90
C LEU A 71 19.10 -2.22 1.93
N THR A 72 18.58 -1.84 3.10
CA THR A 72 18.00 -2.75 4.09
C THR A 72 17.02 -3.74 3.44
N ASP A 73 17.06 -4.99 3.91
CA ASP A 73 15.97 -5.96 3.73
C ASP A 73 15.04 -5.99 4.96
N GLY A 74 15.24 -5.07 5.90
CA GLY A 74 14.53 -4.96 7.16
C GLY A 74 15.00 -5.93 8.23
N SER A 75 16.00 -6.78 7.97
CA SER A 75 16.48 -7.79 8.93
C SER A 75 17.26 -7.21 10.10
N GLU A 76 17.88 -6.05 9.92
CA GLU A 76 18.56 -5.28 10.96
C GLU A 76 17.60 -4.43 11.80
N ALA A 77 16.37 -4.20 11.31
CA ALA A 77 15.35 -3.55 12.10
C ALA A 77 14.89 -4.53 13.19
N PRO A 78 15.05 -4.19 14.48
CA PRO A 78 14.51 -5.04 15.53
C PRO A 78 13.00 -5.17 15.31
N SER A 79 12.49 -6.40 15.38
CA SER A 79 11.04 -6.65 15.36
C SER A 79 10.42 -5.94 16.56
N VAL A 80 9.82 -4.77 16.34
CA VAL A 80 9.05 -4.08 17.35
C VAL A 80 7.68 -4.72 17.38
N GLN A 81 7.35 -5.38 18.49
CA GLN A 81 5.99 -5.84 18.68
C GLN A 81 5.08 -4.61 18.73
N PRO A 82 4.03 -4.54 17.90
CA PRO A 82 3.03 -3.49 18.01
C PRO A 82 2.47 -3.46 19.44
N THR A 83 2.32 -2.26 20.00
CA THR A 83 1.65 -2.09 21.30
C THR A 83 0.26 -2.72 21.26
N LEU A 84 -0.20 -3.31 22.36
CA LEU A 84 -1.54 -3.89 22.46
C LEU A 84 -2.55 -2.89 23.04
N GLU A 85 -2.07 -1.72 23.47
CA GLU A 85 -2.90 -0.67 24.03
C GLU A 85 -3.69 0.02 22.93
N ALA A 86 -5.00 -0.21 22.90
CA ALA A 86 -5.91 0.34 21.89
C ALA A 86 -5.79 1.86 21.74
N SER A 87 -5.54 2.59 22.83
CA SER A 87 -5.36 4.05 22.86
C SER A 87 -4.15 4.54 22.06
N GLU A 88 -3.19 3.67 21.73
CA GLU A 88 -2.03 4.00 20.91
C GLU A 88 -2.30 3.81 19.40
N TRP A 89 -3.38 3.11 19.03
CA TRP A 89 -3.77 2.84 17.63
C TRP A 89 -4.95 3.67 17.18
N PHE A 90 -5.90 3.92 18.08
CA PHE A 90 -7.12 4.63 17.77
C PHE A 90 -6.96 6.13 17.97
N LEU A 91 -7.76 6.88 17.21
CA LEU A 91 -7.79 8.33 17.30
C LEU A 91 -8.19 8.75 18.72
N THR A 92 -7.65 9.87 19.16
CA THR A 92 -8.15 10.61 20.34
C THR A 92 -9.24 11.61 19.93
N GLU A 93 -10.03 12.08 20.89
CA GLU A 93 -11.01 13.15 20.67
C GLU A 93 -10.35 14.44 20.14
N GLU A 94 -9.14 14.71 20.61
CA GLU A 94 -8.35 15.85 20.16
C GLU A 94 -7.95 15.70 18.69
N GLU A 95 -7.47 14.53 18.27
CA GLU A 95 -7.11 14.26 16.88
C GLU A 95 -8.33 14.29 15.96
N LEU A 96 -9.45 13.71 16.40
CA LEU A 96 -10.71 13.77 15.67
C LEU A 96 -11.15 15.23 15.47
N THR A 97 -11.06 16.06 16.51
CA THR A 97 -11.39 17.49 16.45
C THR A 97 -10.43 18.26 15.53
N LYS A 98 -9.13 17.99 15.61
CA LYS A 98 -8.10 18.59 14.74
C LYS A 98 -8.31 18.24 13.27
N SER A 99 -8.73 17.01 12.96
CA SER A 99 -9.06 16.59 11.58
C SER A 99 -10.14 17.47 10.91
N ARG A 100 -10.93 18.18 11.72
CA ARG A 100 -12.02 19.08 11.32
C ARG A 100 -11.74 20.55 11.61
N ARG A 101 -10.47 20.96 11.68
CA ARG A 101 -10.04 22.34 11.97
C ARG A 101 -10.58 22.87 13.30
N GLY A 102 -10.69 22.01 14.31
CA GLY A 102 -11.05 22.42 15.68
C GLY A 102 -12.54 22.32 16.02
N VAL A 103 -13.39 21.80 15.12
CA VAL A 103 -14.82 21.59 15.40
C VAL A 103 -15.03 20.19 16.01
N PRO A 104 -15.49 20.06 17.26
CA PRO A 104 -15.73 18.77 17.90
C PRO A 104 -16.86 17.98 17.25
N ARG A 105 -16.80 16.64 17.32
CA ARG A 105 -17.90 15.74 16.95
C ARG A 105 -18.40 14.97 18.16
N SER A 106 -19.32 15.56 18.90
CA SER A 106 -19.90 14.94 20.10
C SER A 106 -20.78 13.72 19.80
N ASP A 107 -21.10 13.47 18.53
CA ASP A 107 -21.94 12.37 18.03
C ASP A 107 -21.14 11.19 17.46
N LEU A 108 -19.81 11.24 17.48
CA LEU A 108 -18.94 10.21 16.92
C LEU A 108 -18.02 9.65 17.99
N GLN A 109 -18.02 8.33 18.17
CA GLN A 109 -17.04 7.66 19.02
C GLN A 109 -15.70 7.53 18.30
N VAL A 110 -14.61 7.68 19.05
CA VAL A 110 -13.25 7.56 18.51
C VAL A 110 -12.87 6.12 18.13
N PHE A 111 -13.46 5.13 18.79
CA PHE A 111 -13.37 3.71 18.47
C PHE A 111 -14.58 2.96 19.03
N THR A 112 -14.79 1.74 18.56
CA THR A 112 -15.82 0.81 19.08
C THR A 112 -15.15 -0.42 19.70
N THR A 113 -15.84 -1.08 20.62
CA THR A 113 -15.38 -2.33 21.25
C THR A 113 -16.35 -3.48 20.96
N GLY A 114 -15.88 -4.73 21.10
CA GLY A 114 -16.71 -5.92 20.85
C GLY A 114 -16.97 -6.20 19.37
N ASN A 115 -16.17 -5.62 18.45
CA ASN A 115 -16.30 -5.87 17.03
C ASN A 115 -15.94 -7.32 16.68
N LYS A 116 -16.71 -7.95 15.80
CA LYS A 116 -16.29 -9.16 15.10
C LYS A 116 -15.54 -8.72 13.84
N VAL A 117 -14.31 -9.18 13.68
CA VAL A 117 -13.45 -8.86 12.53
C VAL A 117 -13.14 -10.14 11.78
N ASP A 118 -13.49 -10.17 10.50
CA ASP A 118 -13.11 -11.23 9.57
C ASP A 118 -11.96 -10.73 8.68
N VAL A 119 -10.84 -11.46 8.64
CA VAL A 119 -9.63 -11.07 7.91
C VAL A 119 -9.61 -11.78 6.56
N PHE A 120 -9.39 -11.00 5.48
CA PHE A 120 -9.28 -11.50 4.11
C PHE A 120 -7.82 -11.43 3.62
N PRO A 121 -7.01 -12.48 3.81
CA PRO A 121 -5.61 -12.47 3.43
C PRO A 121 -5.40 -12.53 1.91
N ALA A 122 -6.43 -12.89 1.14
CA ALA A 122 -6.39 -13.04 -0.29
C ALA A 122 -7.60 -12.34 -0.95
N GLY A 123 -7.38 -11.77 -2.14
CA GLY A 123 -8.38 -10.94 -2.82
C GLY A 123 -9.66 -11.71 -3.17
N ASP A 124 -9.54 -12.98 -3.55
CA ASP A 124 -10.67 -13.86 -3.85
C ASP A 124 -11.64 -13.97 -2.66
N THR A 125 -11.10 -14.15 -1.44
CA THR A 125 -11.93 -14.24 -0.23
C THR A 125 -12.64 -12.93 0.10
N PHE A 126 -11.97 -11.78 -0.11
CA PHE A 126 -12.57 -10.46 0.05
C PHE A 126 -13.72 -10.25 -0.95
N PHE A 127 -13.45 -10.45 -2.24
CA PHE A 127 -14.43 -10.22 -3.29
C PHE A 127 -15.63 -11.17 -3.16
N ALA A 128 -15.41 -12.44 -2.80
CA ALA A 128 -16.49 -13.40 -2.57
C ALA A 128 -17.37 -13.00 -1.38
N SER A 129 -16.80 -12.43 -0.32
CA SER A 129 -17.59 -11.88 0.80
C SER A 129 -18.46 -10.71 0.34
N VAL A 130 -17.88 -9.77 -0.40
CA VAL A 130 -18.63 -8.62 -0.92
C VAL A 130 -19.75 -9.06 -1.85
N TYR A 131 -19.50 -10.05 -2.72
CA TYR A 131 -20.54 -10.67 -3.56
C TYR A 131 -21.70 -11.20 -2.71
N GLN A 132 -21.42 -11.98 -1.67
CA GLN A 132 -22.46 -12.55 -0.81
C GLN A 132 -23.25 -11.49 -0.05
N ASP A 133 -22.59 -10.44 0.44
CA ASP A 133 -23.25 -9.36 1.18
C ASP A 133 -24.15 -8.53 0.25
N VAL A 134 -23.67 -8.20 -0.95
CA VAL A 134 -24.47 -7.50 -1.96
C VAL A 134 -25.66 -8.35 -2.40
N GLU A 135 -25.49 -9.66 -2.65
CA GLU A 135 -26.60 -10.53 -3.07
C GLU A 135 -27.68 -10.74 -2.00
N ARG A 136 -27.38 -10.47 -0.73
CA ARG A 136 -28.35 -10.52 0.38
C ARG A 136 -29.12 -9.21 0.56
N SER A 137 -28.76 -8.15 -0.15
CA SER A 137 -29.40 -6.84 -0.02
C SER A 137 -30.88 -6.86 -0.43
N SER A 138 -31.65 -5.99 0.19
CA SER A 138 -33.09 -5.83 0.01
C SER A 138 -33.47 -4.35 -0.11
N ALA A 139 -34.78 -4.07 -0.25
CA ALA A 139 -35.29 -2.70 -0.42
C ALA A 139 -35.04 -1.76 0.77
N ASP A 140 -34.78 -2.30 1.96
CA ASP A 140 -34.50 -1.51 3.17
C ASP A 140 -33.00 -1.22 3.35
N ASP A 141 -32.15 -1.75 2.47
CA ASP A 141 -30.70 -1.65 2.59
C ASP A 141 -30.12 -0.48 1.76
N THR A 142 -29.09 0.15 2.30
CA THR A 142 -28.28 1.13 1.57
C THR A 142 -26.84 0.64 1.47
N ILE A 143 -26.31 0.60 0.25
CA ILE A 143 -24.94 0.18 -0.04
C ILE A 143 -24.11 1.43 -0.34
N TYR A 144 -23.12 1.71 0.51
CA TYR A 144 -22.18 2.82 0.32
C TYR A 144 -20.82 2.31 -0.14
N LEU A 145 -20.31 2.88 -1.23
CA LEU A 145 -18.96 2.60 -1.75
C LEU A 145 -18.11 3.88 -1.76
N ALA A 146 -16.93 3.82 -1.16
CA ALA A 146 -15.88 4.81 -1.39
C ALA A 146 -14.65 4.09 -1.96
N ALA A 147 -14.17 4.54 -3.12
CA ALA A 147 -13.10 3.83 -3.82
C ALA A 147 -12.14 4.77 -4.54
N TRP A 148 -10.88 4.35 -4.64
CA TRP A 148 -9.90 4.96 -5.53
C TRP A 148 -10.28 4.76 -7.01
N SER A 149 -10.77 3.55 -7.34
CA SER A 149 -11.04 3.09 -8.69
C SER A 149 -12.12 2.01 -8.69
N THR A 150 -12.85 1.91 -9.79
CA THR A 150 -13.87 0.88 -10.01
C THR A 150 -13.82 0.37 -11.46
N ASP A 151 -14.00 -0.93 -11.63
CA ASP A 151 -14.09 -1.58 -12.94
C ASP A 151 -15.01 -2.80 -12.88
N ASP A 152 -15.37 -3.33 -14.04
CA ASP A 152 -16.31 -4.43 -14.23
C ASP A 152 -15.66 -5.81 -14.07
N VAL A 153 -15.09 -6.06 -12.89
CA VAL A 153 -14.37 -7.31 -12.56
C VAL A 153 -15.28 -8.33 -11.86
N PRO A 154 -14.99 -9.65 -11.96
CA PRO A 154 -15.73 -10.68 -11.23
C PRO A 154 -15.49 -10.59 -9.72
N PHE A 155 -16.56 -10.59 -8.93
CA PHE A 155 -16.49 -10.64 -7.46
C PHE A 155 -16.51 -12.07 -6.93
N ASP A 156 -16.87 -13.05 -7.76
CA ASP A 156 -16.70 -14.47 -7.45
C ASP A 156 -15.87 -15.15 -8.56
N PRO A 157 -14.54 -14.88 -8.61
CA PRO A 157 -13.70 -15.36 -9.70
C PRO A 157 -13.47 -16.87 -9.69
N ILE A 158 -13.77 -17.56 -8.58
CA ILE A 158 -13.63 -19.02 -8.47
C ILE A 158 -14.81 -19.72 -9.18
N ASN A 159 -16.04 -19.27 -8.92
CA ASN A 159 -17.23 -19.90 -9.49
C ASN A 159 -17.71 -19.23 -10.80
N ASP A 160 -17.38 -17.96 -11.01
CA ASP A 160 -17.66 -17.21 -12.24
C ASP A 160 -16.42 -16.41 -12.69
N PRO A 161 -15.42 -17.10 -13.26
CA PRO A 161 -14.14 -16.48 -13.67
C PRO A 161 -14.32 -15.43 -14.77
N THR A 162 -15.45 -15.45 -15.50
CA THR A 162 -15.76 -14.49 -16.56
C THR A 162 -16.48 -13.25 -16.07
N GLY A 163 -17.03 -13.28 -14.85
CA GLY A 163 -17.85 -12.21 -14.29
C GLY A 163 -19.20 -12.04 -14.97
N THR A 164 -19.71 -13.05 -15.67
CA THR A 164 -21.00 -12.97 -16.37
C THR A 164 -22.13 -12.62 -15.39
N ASN A 165 -22.12 -13.22 -14.20
CA ASN A 165 -23.09 -13.02 -13.14
C ASN A 165 -22.49 -12.30 -11.93
N SER A 166 -21.18 -12.41 -11.70
CA SER A 166 -20.51 -11.86 -10.51
C SER A 166 -19.80 -10.53 -10.75
N SER A 167 -19.89 -9.93 -11.94
CA SER A 167 -19.25 -8.64 -12.21
C SER A 167 -19.85 -7.49 -11.40
N PHE A 168 -19.06 -6.44 -11.18
CA PHE A 168 -19.49 -5.22 -10.48
C PHE A 168 -20.84 -4.69 -10.99
N LYS A 169 -20.99 -4.50 -12.31
CA LYS A 169 -22.28 -4.03 -12.85
C LYS A 169 -23.40 -5.01 -12.58
N SER A 170 -23.14 -6.31 -12.72
CA SER A 170 -24.15 -7.35 -12.58
C SER A 170 -24.71 -7.41 -11.15
N ILE A 171 -23.84 -7.41 -10.15
CA ILE A 171 -24.23 -7.52 -8.74
C ILE A 171 -24.91 -6.24 -8.25
N MET A 172 -24.42 -5.05 -8.67
CA MET A 172 -25.01 -3.77 -8.27
C MET A 172 -26.36 -3.53 -8.95
N SER A 173 -26.50 -3.92 -10.22
CA SER A 173 -27.79 -3.84 -10.92
C SER A 173 -28.83 -4.70 -10.23
N ARG A 174 -28.48 -5.95 -9.87
CA ARG A 174 -29.39 -6.82 -9.12
C ARG A 174 -29.74 -6.30 -7.74
N ALA A 175 -28.81 -5.66 -7.04
CA ALA A 175 -29.09 -5.01 -5.76
C ALA A 175 -30.12 -3.89 -5.92
N VAL A 176 -29.97 -3.04 -6.94
CA VAL A 176 -30.94 -1.98 -7.27
C VAL A 176 -32.28 -2.56 -7.72
N ASP A 177 -32.29 -3.64 -8.51
CA ASP A 177 -33.52 -4.34 -8.92
C ASP A 177 -34.28 -4.92 -7.72
N ARG A 178 -33.57 -5.33 -6.66
CA ARG A 178 -34.16 -5.73 -5.36
C ARG A 178 -34.64 -4.54 -4.52
N GLY A 179 -34.38 -3.31 -4.96
CA GLY A 179 -34.79 -2.07 -4.30
C GLY A 179 -33.74 -1.42 -3.40
N ALA A 180 -32.52 -1.97 -3.31
CA ALA A 180 -31.47 -1.39 -2.47
C ALA A 180 -30.99 -0.03 -3.03
N ASP A 181 -30.69 0.93 -2.14
CA ASP A 181 -30.11 2.22 -2.52
C ASP A 181 -28.58 2.10 -2.61
N PHE A 182 -28.04 2.19 -3.83
CA PHE A 182 -26.59 2.17 -4.04
C PHE A 182 -26.02 3.57 -4.28
N ARG A 183 -25.04 3.95 -3.44
CA ARG A 183 -24.37 5.25 -3.51
C ARG A 183 -22.86 5.08 -3.51
N ALA A 184 -22.19 5.71 -4.46
CA ALA A 184 -20.74 5.60 -4.61
C ALA A 184 -20.05 6.97 -4.68
N LEU A 185 -18.90 7.09 -3.99
CA LEU A 185 -17.93 8.15 -4.13
C LEU A 185 -16.62 7.55 -4.66
N VAL A 186 -16.41 7.65 -5.97
CA VAL A 186 -15.21 7.11 -6.64
C VAL A 186 -14.30 8.25 -7.06
N TRP A 187 -13.01 8.17 -6.75
CA TRP A 187 -12.08 9.21 -7.15
C TRP A 187 -11.90 9.23 -8.68
N ARG A 188 -12.10 10.40 -9.28
CA ARG A 188 -11.74 10.69 -10.67
C ARG A 188 -10.22 10.90 -10.82
N ASN A 189 -9.45 9.85 -10.56
CA ASN A 189 -8.00 9.88 -10.72
C ASN A 189 -7.61 9.90 -12.22
N MET A 190 -6.39 10.34 -12.55
CA MET A 190 -5.96 10.50 -13.95
C MET A 190 -5.65 9.18 -14.66
N LEU A 191 -5.22 8.15 -13.93
CA LEU A 191 -4.78 6.87 -14.50
C LEU A 191 -5.97 6.02 -14.95
N GLU A 192 -7.03 6.00 -14.15
CA GLU A 192 -8.19 5.11 -14.30
C GLU A 192 -9.46 5.90 -14.59
N MET A 193 -9.33 7.15 -15.04
CA MET A 193 -10.48 8.03 -15.30
C MET A 193 -11.53 7.37 -16.20
N LYS A 194 -11.09 6.69 -17.27
CA LYS A 194 -11.98 6.10 -18.26
C LYS A 194 -12.83 4.97 -17.68
N GLN A 195 -12.24 4.06 -16.91
CA GLN A 195 -12.99 2.95 -16.30
C GLN A 195 -13.94 3.46 -15.20
N ASN A 196 -13.48 4.41 -14.37
CA ASN A 196 -14.32 4.99 -13.32
C ASN A 196 -15.54 5.72 -13.90
N ILE A 197 -15.37 6.49 -14.98
CA ILE A 197 -16.48 7.13 -15.70
C ILE A 197 -17.41 6.07 -16.28
N LYS A 198 -16.88 5.04 -16.95
CA LYS A 198 -17.69 3.96 -17.53
C LYS A 198 -18.56 3.27 -16.47
N MET A 199 -18.01 2.98 -15.29
CA MET A 199 -18.79 2.39 -14.19
C MET A 199 -19.80 3.37 -13.63
N SER A 200 -19.42 4.65 -13.45
CA SER A 200 -20.35 5.68 -12.99
C SER A 200 -21.53 5.85 -13.95
N ASP A 201 -21.30 5.89 -15.25
CA ASP A 201 -22.35 6.02 -16.27
C ASP A 201 -23.28 4.80 -16.26
N ALA A 202 -22.72 3.59 -16.13
CA ALA A 202 -23.51 2.37 -16.04
C ALA A 202 -24.43 2.36 -14.81
N ILE A 203 -23.90 2.69 -13.63
CA ILE A 203 -24.69 2.75 -12.39
C ILE A 203 -25.73 3.87 -12.44
N ASN A 204 -25.37 5.05 -12.93
CA ASN A 204 -26.30 6.18 -13.04
C ASN A 204 -27.40 5.96 -14.09
N SER A 205 -27.28 4.93 -14.94
CA SER A 205 -28.32 4.51 -15.87
C SER A 205 -29.38 3.57 -15.25
N LEU A 206 -29.12 3.07 -14.04
CA LEU A 206 -30.07 2.24 -13.30
C LEU A 206 -31.27 3.08 -12.78
N PRO A 207 -32.39 2.44 -12.44
CA PRO A 207 -33.51 3.11 -11.79
C PRO A 207 -33.05 3.86 -10.53
N LYS A 208 -33.64 5.03 -10.29
CA LYS A 208 -33.37 5.76 -9.06
C LYS A 208 -34.05 5.06 -7.88
N PRO A 209 -33.45 5.11 -6.67
CA PRO A 209 -34.11 4.71 -5.44
C PRO A 209 -35.45 5.45 -5.30
N VAL A 210 -36.48 4.77 -4.78
CA VAL A 210 -37.84 5.29 -4.59
C VAL A 210 -37.92 6.16 -3.34
#